data_AF-A0A7C3BB30-F1
#
_entry.id   AF-A0A7C3BB30-F1
#
_cell.length_a   1.000
_cell.length_b   1.000
_cell.length_c   1.000
_cell.angle_alpha   90.00
_cell.angle_beta   90.00
_cell.angle_gamma   90.00
#
_symmetry.space_group_name_H-M   'P 1'
#
loop_
_entity.id
_entity.type
_entity.pdbx_description
1 polymer ?
#
loop_
_entity_poly.entity_id
_entity_poly.type
_entity_poly.pdbx_seq_one_letter_code
_entity_poly.pdbx_strand_id
1 'polypeptide(L)'
;MIVVKIGGSDGINLDLIADDIAALVKEGQQMVVVHGGSAETNRVAEVLGHPPRFVTSVSGYTSRYTDRKTLEIFEMVYCGKINKGLVERLQRRGV
;
A
#
# COMPACT_ATOMS: atom_id res chain seq x y z
N MET A 1 -0.14 -10.38 -19.51
CA MET A 1 -0.24 -9.21 -18.63
C MET A 1 -0.92 -9.64 -17.34
N ILE A 2 -0.24 -9.51 -16.20
CA ILE A 2 -0.73 -9.91 -14.87
C ILE A 2 -0.92 -8.65 -14.03
N VAL A 3 -2.04 -8.55 -13.30
CA VAL A 3 -2.26 -7.47 -12.33
C VAL A 3 -2.21 -8.05 -10.92
N VAL A 4 -1.28 -7.58 -10.09
CA VAL A 4 -1.12 -8.04 -8.71
C VAL A 4 -1.56 -6.93 -7.76
N LYS A 5 -2.55 -7.23 -6.91
CA LYS A 5 -2.96 -6.34 -5.81
C LYS A 5 -2.30 -6.79 -4.50
N ILE A 6 -1.28 -6.06 -4.08
CA ILE A 6 -0.66 -6.22 -2.76
C ILE A 6 -1.61 -5.65 -1.69
N GLY A 7 -1.83 -6.40 -0.63
CA GLY A 7 -2.63 -5.97 0.53
C GLY A 7 -2.06 -4.73 1.22
N GLY A 8 -2.84 -4.16 2.13
CA GLY A 8 -2.42 -3.03 2.98
C GLY A 8 -2.47 -3.32 4.48
N SER A 9 -2.79 -4.58 4.85
CA SER A 9 -2.85 -5.05 6.23
C SER A 9 -1.46 -5.19 6.84
N ASP A 10 -1.43 -5.43 8.14
CA ASP A 10 -0.19 -5.74 8.83
C ASP A 10 0.40 -7.08 8.35
N GLY A 11 1.71 -7.25 8.53
CA GLY A 11 2.43 -8.49 8.23
C GLY A 11 2.77 -8.75 6.75
N ILE A 12 2.44 -7.83 5.84
CA ILE A 12 2.83 -7.95 4.42
C ILE A 12 4.34 -7.78 4.27
N ASN A 13 5.01 -8.83 3.78
CA ASN A 13 6.44 -8.79 3.50
C ASN A 13 6.71 -8.32 2.06
N LEU A 14 7.02 -7.03 1.90
CA LEU A 14 7.26 -6.42 0.59
C LEU A 14 8.56 -6.89 -0.07
N ASP A 15 9.53 -7.40 0.69
CA ASP A 15 10.78 -7.91 0.12
C ASP A 15 10.55 -9.24 -0.58
N LEU A 16 9.87 -10.20 0.06
CA LEU A 16 9.49 -11.47 -0.58
C LEU A 16 8.61 -11.24 -1.82
N ILE A 17 7.67 -10.32 -1.74
CA ILE A 17 6.82 -9.98 -2.91
C ILE A 17 7.65 -9.38 -4.04
N ALA A 18 8.63 -8.52 -3.73
CA ALA A 18 9.51 -7.95 -4.73
C ALA A 18 10.43 -9.01 -5.36
N ASP A 19 10.87 -10.02 -4.60
CA ASP A 19 11.62 -11.18 -5.12
C ASP A 19 10.80 -11.95 -6.16
N ASP A 20 9.54 -12.27 -5.86
CA ASP A 20 8.65 -12.99 -6.78
C ASP A 20 8.34 -12.18 -8.04
N ILE A 21 8.04 -10.88 -7.90
CA ILE A 21 7.80 -9.99 -9.04
C ILE A 21 9.05 -9.95 -9.93
N ALA A 22 10.25 -9.85 -9.35
CA ALA A 22 11.48 -9.80 -10.11
C ALA A 22 11.77 -11.10 -10.86
N ALA A 23 11.45 -12.26 -10.28
CA ALA A 23 11.56 -13.54 -10.96
C ALA A 23 10.64 -13.59 -12.19
N LEU A 24 9.36 -13.24 -12.03
CA LEU A 24 8.38 -13.24 -13.12
C LEU A 24 8.74 -12.24 -14.23
N VAL A 25 9.23 -11.05 -13.89
CA VAL A 25 9.68 -10.06 -14.87
C VAL A 25 10.89 -10.58 -15.66
N LYS A 26 11.84 -11.27 -15.02
CA LYS A 26 12.99 -11.91 -15.69
C LYS A 26 12.57 -13.03 -16.64
N GLU A 27 11.47 -13.71 -16.36
CA GLU A 27 10.85 -14.69 -17.25
C GLU A 27 10.07 -14.05 -18.42
N GLY A 28 10.05 -12.71 -18.51
CA GLY A 28 9.38 -11.96 -19.58
C GLY A 28 7.91 -11.63 -19.31
N GLN A 29 7.41 -11.82 -18.08
CA GLN A 29 6.04 -11.46 -17.75
C GLN A 29 5.87 -9.94 -17.64
N GLN A 30 4.88 -9.40 -18.35
CA GLN A 30 4.44 -8.02 -18.14
C GLN A 30 3.48 -7.94 -16.95
N MET A 31 3.78 -7.05 -16.01
CA MET A 31 3.05 -6.93 -14.76
C MET A 31 2.61 -5.49 -14.45
N VAL A 32 1.44 -5.36 -13.83
CA VAL A 32 0.96 -4.14 -13.19
C VAL A 32 0.78 -4.42 -11.70
N VAL A 33 1.46 -3.64 -10.85
CA VAL A 33 1.42 -3.82 -9.40
C VAL A 33 0.61 -2.70 -8.77
N VAL A 34 -0.43 -3.06 -8.04
CA VAL A 34 -1.27 -2.15 -7.24
C VAL A 34 -1.02 -2.48 -5.78
N HIS A 35 -0.77 -1.49 -4.91
CA HIS A 35 -0.49 -1.75 -3.49
C HIS A 35 -1.53 -1.12 -2.56
N GLY A 36 -1.50 -1.51 -1.29
CA GLY A 36 -2.26 -0.89 -0.20
C GLY A 36 -1.37 -0.09 0.73
N GLY A 37 -1.87 0.18 1.94
CA GLY A 37 -1.12 0.87 3.00
C GLY A 37 -1.95 1.20 4.24
N SER A 38 -3.06 0.48 4.48
CA SER A 38 -4.07 0.88 5.46
C SER A 38 -3.57 0.76 6.91
N ALA A 39 -2.87 -0.32 7.25
CA ALA A 39 -2.28 -0.52 8.56
C ALA A 39 -1.25 0.56 8.88
N GLU A 40 -0.37 0.86 7.92
CA GLU A 40 0.65 1.89 8.10
C GLU A 40 0.05 3.29 8.17
N THR A 41 -1.01 3.56 7.40
CA THR A 41 -1.74 4.83 7.47
C THR A 41 -2.38 5.03 8.84
N ASN A 42 -2.93 3.97 9.45
CA ASN A 42 -3.44 4.05 10.83
C ASN A 42 -2.32 4.41 11.80
N ARG A 43 -1.17 3.74 11.75
CA ARG A 43 -0.04 4.02 12.65
C ARG A 43 0.47 5.45 12.52
N VAL A 44 0.66 5.92 11.29
CA VAL A 44 1.14 7.28 11.04
C VAL A 44 0.10 8.31 11.47
N ALA A 45 -1.19 8.05 11.23
CA ALA A 45 -2.27 8.92 11.67
C ALA A 45 -2.31 9.09 13.20
N GLU A 46 -2.13 7.99 13.95
CA GLU A 46 -2.01 8.03 15.42
C GLU A 46 -0.81 8.86 15.88
N VAL A 47 0.38 8.63 15.29
CA VAL A 47 1.61 9.37 15.62
C VAL A 47 1.48 10.87 15.34
N LEU A 48 0.75 11.25 14.29
CA LEU A 48 0.50 12.64 13.91
C LEU A 48 -0.67 13.28 14.69
N GLY A 49 -1.24 12.58 15.67
CA GLY A 49 -2.34 13.10 16.50
C GLY A 49 -3.67 13.24 15.76
N HIS A 50 -3.86 12.50 14.67
CA HIS A 50 -5.09 12.49 13.87
C HIS A 50 -5.63 11.06 13.72
N PRO A 51 -6.09 10.41 14.81
CA PRO A 51 -6.44 8.99 14.82
C PRO A 51 -7.49 8.63 13.75
N PRO A 52 -7.40 7.43 13.16
CA PRO A 52 -8.26 7.03 12.06
C PRO A 52 -9.71 6.90 12.51
N ARG A 53 -10.62 7.46 11.71
CA ARG A 53 -12.06 7.30 11.89
C ARG A 53 -12.64 6.41 10.80
N PHE A 54 -13.60 5.58 11.18
CA PHE A 54 -14.32 4.70 10.26
C PHE A 54 -15.82 4.97 10.34
N VAL A 55 -16.49 4.86 9.21
CA VAL A 55 -17.94 5.02 9.06
C VAL A 55 -18.52 3.79 8.38
N THR A 56 -19.72 3.40 8.81
CA THR A 56 -20.45 2.26 8.25
C THR A 56 -21.66 2.76 7.49
N SER A 57 -21.80 2.38 6.22
CA SER A 57 -22.95 2.73 5.40
C SER A 57 -24.22 2.00 5.87
N VAL A 58 -25.39 2.48 5.44
CA VAL A 58 -26.68 1.80 5.67
C VAL A 58 -26.68 0.38 5.09
N SER A 59 -25.92 0.17 4.01
CA SER A 59 -25.71 -1.14 3.38
C SER A 59 -24.68 -2.04 4.10
N GLY A 60 -24.12 -1.59 5.23
CA GLY A 60 -23.22 -2.38 6.08
C GLY A 60 -21.72 -2.30 5.75
N TYR A 61 -21.31 -1.51 4.75
CA TYR A 61 -19.90 -1.40 4.38
C TYR A 61 -19.17 -0.42 5.31
N THR A 62 -18.08 -0.88 5.91
CA THR A 62 -17.19 -0.03 6.73
C THR A 62 -16.08 0.55 5.86
N SER A 63 -15.89 1.86 5.95
CA SER A 63 -14.85 2.59 5.20
C SER A 63 -14.18 3.65 6.07
N ARG A 64 -12.97 4.07 5.71
CA ARG A 64 -12.26 5.16 6.38
C ARG A 64 -12.98 6.48 6.09
N TYR A 65 -13.35 7.21 7.13
CA TYR A 65 -13.75 8.60 6.99
C TYR A 65 -12.51 9.43 6.62
N THR A 66 -12.47 9.91 5.38
CA THR A 66 -11.27 10.54 4.82
C THR A 66 -11.51 12.03 4.66
N ASP A 67 -11.36 12.78 5.75
CA ASP A 67 -11.30 14.24 5.71
C ASP A 67 -9.99 14.74 5.07
N ARG A 68 -9.85 16.06 4.93
CA ARG A 68 -8.68 16.68 4.32
C ARG A 68 -7.37 16.23 4.97
N LYS A 69 -7.31 16.23 6.30
CA LYS A 69 -6.09 15.86 7.03
C LYS A 69 -5.78 14.37 6.89
N THR A 70 -6.80 13.53 6.93
CA THR A 70 -6.68 12.09 6.71
C THR A 70 -6.18 11.78 5.30
N LEU A 71 -6.64 12.52 4.29
CA LEU A 71 -6.18 12.35 2.90
C LEU A 71 -4.70 12.69 2.75
N GLU A 72 -4.22 13.79 3.35
CA GLU A 72 -2.80 14.13 3.36
C GLU A 72 -1.96 13.00 3.99
N ILE A 73 -2.43 12.44 5.11
CA ILE A 73 -1.76 11.29 5.76
C ILE A 73 -1.77 10.06 4.86
N PHE A 74 -2.89 9.81 4.19
CA PHE A 74 -3.02 8.74 3.23
C PHE A 74 -2.01 8.90 2.09
N GLU A 75 -1.87 10.10 1.51
CA GLU A 75 -0.91 10.39 0.45
C GLU A 75 0.55 10.23 0.91
N MET A 76 0.89 10.73 2.10
CA MET A 76 2.22 10.54 2.71
C MET A 76 2.60 9.06 2.79
N VAL A 77 1.66 8.21 3.21
CA VAL A 77 1.92 6.78 3.41
C VAL A 77 1.83 6.00 2.11
N TYR A 78 0.71 6.09 1.39
CA TYR A 78 0.49 5.31 0.16
C TYR A 78 1.44 5.79 -0.95
N CYS A 79 1.37 7.07 -1.32
CA CYS A 79 2.10 7.62 -2.47
C CYS A 79 3.58 7.87 -2.18
N GLY A 80 3.90 8.14 -0.91
CA GLY A 80 5.27 8.28 -0.42
C GLY A 80 5.84 6.95 0.04
N LYS A 81 5.67 6.66 1.33
CA LYS A 81 6.40 5.58 2.03
C LYS A 81 6.28 4.21 1.36
N ILE A 82 5.05 3.75 1.08
CA ILE A 82 4.82 2.40 0.55
C ILE A 82 5.17 2.35 -0.94
N ASN A 83 4.68 3.30 -1.74
CA ASN A 83 4.96 3.30 -3.18
C ASN A 83 6.47 3.36 -3.47
N LYS A 84 7.17 4.34 -2.87
CA LYS A 84 8.61 4.51 -3.11
C LYS A 84 9.44 3.39 -2.48
N GLY A 85 9.01 2.87 -1.32
CA GLY A 85 9.64 1.69 -0.73
C GLY A 85 9.50 0.43 -1.57
N LEU A 86 8.39 0.25 -2.30
CA LEU A 86 8.23 -0.86 -3.25
C LEU A 86 9.08 -0.66 -4.51
N VAL A 87 9.08 0.55 -5.08
CA VAL A 87 9.92 0.89 -6.24
C VAL A 87 11.40 0.66 -5.92
N GLU A 88 11.89 1.13 -4.77
CA GLU A 88 13.27 0.90 -4.34
C GLU A 88 13.62 -0.59 -4.27
N ARG A 89 12.73 -1.42 -3.69
CA ARG A 89 12.93 -2.87 -3.58
C ARG A 89 12.99 -3.57 -4.92
N LEU A 90 12.14 -3.16 -5.86
CA LEU A 90 12.10 -3.70 -7.23
C LEU A 90 13.35 -3.30 -8.01
N GLN A 91 13.74 -2.02 -7.94
CA GLN A 91 14.95 -1.51 -8.59
C GLN A 91 16.22 -2.24 -8.11
N ARG A 92 16.32 -2.54 -6.80
CA ARG A 92 17.42 -3.36 -6.24
C ARG A 92 17.50 -4.77 -6.83
N ARG A 93 16.42 -5.28 -7.40
CA ARG A 93 16.32 -6.63 -8.00
C ARG A 93 16.44 -6.61 -9.53
N GLY A 94 16.63 -5.44 -10.12
CA GLY A 94 16.77 -5.25 -11.56
C GLY A 94 15.45 -5.22 -12.32
N VAL A 95 14.35 -4.87 -11.64
CA VAL A 95 13.05 -4.56 -12.26
C VAL A 95 12.92 -3.08 -12.55
#